data_AF-A0A2T2S5S3-F1
#
_entry.id   AF-A0A2T2S5S3-F1
#
_cell.length_a   1.000
_cell.length_b   1.000
_cell.length_c   1.000
_cell.angle_alpha   90.00
_cell.angle_beta   90.00
_cell.angle_gamma   90.00
#
_symmetry.space_group_name_H-M   'P 1'
#
loop_
_entity.id
_entity.type
_entity.pdbx_description
1 polymer ?
#
loop_
_entity_poly.entity_id
_entity_poly.type
_entity_poly.pdbx_seq_one_letter_code
_entity_poly.pdbx_strand_id
1 'polypeptide(L)'
;MPSRVVSMLSCAFFGLGLLLVGCGTEPEPDVAEGRYRLYVEGGLTDTLTGSAVYRQQENGRVGIELGPRDGPGLSIELTSTDRSRDPSGIREGMPPGRYNVVPASLLDRARADSLSGLIAFLSVADRHFTATRGHLSVTHAGNGTVSGRLAVKMAERTGGPSVRVTGVLRATRP
;
A
#
# COMPACT_ATOMS: atom_id res chain seq x y z
N MET A 1 -52.39 53.34 -29.82
CA MET A 1 -51.31 53.25 -30.82
C MET A 1 -50.09 52.62 -30.14
N PRO A 2 -49.39 51.69 -30.82
CA PRO A 2 -48.51 50.70 -30.20
C PRO A 2 -47.09 51.24 -30.01
N SER A 3 -46.33 50.69 -29.07
CA SER A 3 -44.89 50.46 -29.25
C SER A 3 -44.41 49.41 -28.26
N ARG A 4 -43.92 48.31 -28.85
CA ARG A 4 -43.29 47.16 -28.22
C ARG A 4 -41.91 47.56 -27.73
N VAL A 5 -41.50 47.07 -26.56
CA VAL A 5 -40.08 46.75 -26.31
C VAL A 5 -40.03 45.37 -25.66
N VAL A 6 -39.50 44.43 -26.44
CA VAL A 6 -39.10 43.10 -25.99
C VAL A 6 -37.75 43.27 -25.27
N SER A 7 -37.61 42.69 -24.08
CA SER A 7 -36.28 42.38 -23.55
C SER A 7 -36.31 41.03 -22.85
N MET A 8 -35.74 40.04 -23.57
CA MET A 8 -35.25 38.79 -23.03
C MET A 8 -34.21 39.09 -21.94
N LEU A 9 -34.28 38.43 -20.78
CA LEU A 9 -33.13 37.97 -19.99
C LEU A 9 -33.64 37.37 -18.67
N SER A 10 -33.85 36.05 -18.61
CA SER A 10 -33.92 35.34 -17.32
C SER A 10 -33.68 33.84 -17.49
N CYS A 11 -32.49 33.49 -17.96
CA CYS A 11 -32.00 32.09 -18.06
C CYS A 11 -30.62 31.95 -17.39
N ALA A 12 -30.45 32.47 -16.17
CA ALA A 12 -29.13 32.44 -15.51
C ALA A 12 -29.16 32.29 -13.98
N PHE A 13 -30.10 31.50 -13.41
CA PHE A 13 -30.16 31.28 -11.95
C PHE A 13 -30.26 29.80 -11.53
N PHE A 14 -29.85 28.84 -12.37
CA PHE A 14 -29.93 27.41 -12.05
C PHE A 14 -28.64 26.62 -12.38
N GLY A 15 -27.45 27.23 -12.22
CA GLY A 15 -26.21 26.60 -12.67
C GLY A 15 -24.95 26.87 -11.84
N LEU A 16 -25.05 27.16 -10.53
CA LEU A 16 -23.86 27.52 -9.75
C LEU A 16 -23.90 27.02 -8.29
N GLY A 17 -24.02 25.72 -8.07
CA GLY A 17 -23.97 25.16 -6.71
C GLY A 17 -23.59 23.69 -6.57
N LEU A 18 -23.05 23.03 -7.61
CA LEU A 18 -22.88 21.57 -7.62
C LEU A 18 -21.49 21.05 -8.03
N LEU A 19 -20.43 21.88 -7.93
CA LEU A 19 -19.06 21.46 -8.30
C LEU A 19 -17.99 21.80 -7.24
N LEU A 20 -18.31 21.54 -5.97
CA LEU A 20 -17.31 21.41 -4.91
C LEU A 20 -17.32 19.98 -4.38
N VAL A 21 -17.17 19.00 -5.27
CA VAL A 21 -16.71 17.66 -4.89
C VAL A 21 -15.21 17.82 -4.63
N GLY A 22 -14.88 18.11 -3.37
CA GLY A 22 -13.49 18.17 -2.93
C GLY A 22 -12.77 16.86 -3.26
N CYS A 23 -11.57 16.97 -3.81
CA CYS A 23 -10.60 15.88 -3.85
C CYS A 23 -10.33 15.46 -2.40
N GLY A 24 -11.07 14.47 -1.90
CA GLY A 24 -10.85 13.92 -0.58
C GLY A 24 -9.50 13.21 -0.54
N THR A 25 -8.50 13.82 0.09
CA THR A 25 -7.34 13.08 0.59
C THR A 25 -7.86 12.05 1.58
N GLU A 26 -7.65 10.76 1.29
CA GLU A 26 -7.99 9.71 2.25
C GLU A 26 -7.35 10.03 3.61
N PRO A 27 -8.07 9.89 4.73
CA PRO A 27 -7.52 10.17 6.04
C PRO A 27 -6.27 9.30 6.28
N GLU A 28 -5.26 9.91 6.90
CA GLU A 28 -4.01 9.26 7.24
C GLU A 28 -4.29 8.01 8.09
N PRO A 29 -3.54 6.91 7.92
CA PRO A 29 -3.79 5.70 8.70
C PRO A 29 -3.60 5.94 10.21
N ASP A 30 -4.57 5.49 11.01
CA ASP A 30 -4.60 5.63 12.47
C ASP A 30 -3.61 4.68 13.18
N VAL A 31 -2.31 4.93 12.98
CA VAL A 31 -1.20 4.31 13.69
C VAL A 31 -0.10 5.36 13.93
N ALA A 32 0.77 5.14 14.92
CA ALA A 32 1.93 6.00 15.13
C ALA A 32 3.01 5.80 14.05
N GLU A 33 3.91 6.77 13.88
CA GLU A 33 5.07 6.63 13.00
C GLU A 33 5.95 5.45 13.43
N GLY A 34 6.49 4.74 12.45
CA GLY A 34 7.26 3.52 12.66
C GLY A 34 6.41 2.34 13.14
N ARG A 35 5.08 2.39 13.00
CA ARG A 35 4.17 1.33 13.48
C ARG A 35 3.21 0.82 12.42
N TYR A 36 2.65 -0.35 12.69
CA TYR A 36 1.59 -0.96 11.88
C TYR A 36 0.49 -1.60 12.74
N ARG A 37 -0.65 -1.84 12.10
CA ARG A 37 -1.71 -2.73 12.57
C ARG A 37 -2.23 -3.55 11.39
N LEU A 38 -2.09 -4.87 11.45
CA LEU A 38 -2.58 -5.82 10.44
C LEU A 38 -3.64 -6.73 11.04
N TYR A 39 -4.64 -7.05 10.24
CA TYR A 39 -5.66 -8.04 10.52
C TYR A 39 -5.45 -9.23 9.59
N VAL A 40 -5.34 -10.41 10.17
CA VAL A 40 -5.24 -11.69 9.48
C VAL A 40 -6.59 -12.38 9.61
N GLU A 41 -7.17 -12.80 8.50
CA GLU A 41 -8.49 -13.45 8.44
C GLU A 41 -8.46 -14.68 7.53
N GLY A 42 -9.32 -15.66 7.80
CA GLY A 42 -9.49 -16.88 6.98
C GLY A 42 -9.05 -18.13 7.74
N GLY A 43 -8.06 -18.86 7.18
CA GLY A 43 -7.50 -20.07 7.81
C GLY A 43 -6.83 -19.88 9.18
N LEU A 44 -6.68 -18.64 9.60
CA LEU A 44 -6.30 -18.16 10.92
C LEU A 44 -6.93 -16.77 11.10
N THR A 45 -7.26 -16.40 12.34
CA THR A 45 -7.65 -15.03 12.68
C THR A 45 -6.68 -14.48 13.71
N ASP A 46 -6.08 -13.32 13.43
CA ASP A 46 -5.13 -12.67 14.33
C ASP A 46 -5.07 -11.14 14.06
N THR A 47 -4.56 -10.38 15.02
CA THR A 47 -4.23 -8.95 14.87
C THR A 47 -2.77 -8.73 15.24
N LEU A 48 -1.97 -8.34 14.26
CA LEU A 48 -0.54 -8.05 14.44
C LEU A 48 -0.32 -6.56 14.60
N THR A 49 0.52 -6.19 15.55
CA THR A 49 1.00 -4.82 15.73
C THR A 49 2.49 -4.84 16.03
N GLY A 50 3.22 -3.81 15.60
CA GLY A 50 4.66 -3.80 15.77
C GLY A 50 5.34 -2.64 15.08
N SER A 51 6.66 -2.75 14.95
CA SER A 51 7.51 -1.81 14.22
C SER A 51 7.32 -1.95 12.70
N ALA A 52 7.35 -0.83 11.99
CA ALA A 52 7.28 -0.78 10.54
C ALA A 52 8.48 0.02 10.01
N VAL A 53 9.31 -0.64 9.21
CA VAL A 53 10.46 0.01 8.54
C VAL A 53 10.42 -0.24 7.05
N TYR A 54 10.90 0.73 6.27
CA TYR A 54 11.08 0.55 4.83
C TYR A 54 12.51 0.83 4.40
N ARG A 55 12.95 0.13 3.36
CA ARG A 55 14.26 0.29 2.74
C ARG A 55 14.11 0.33 1.23
N GLN A 56 14.80 1.26 0.60
CA GLN A 56 14.93 1.32 -0.84
C GLN A 56 16.15 0.51 -1.25
N GLN A 57 15.99 -0.37 -2.24
CA GLN A 57 17.09 -1.16 -2.80
C GLN A 57 17.68 -0.46 -4.03
N GLU A 58 18.93 -0.79 -4.37
CA GLU A 58 19.66 -0.21 -5.50
C GLU A 58 18.99 -0.44 -6.86
N ASN A 59 18.16 -1.48 -6.97
CA ASN A 59 17.40 -1.83 -8.19
C ASN A 59 16.06 -1.08 -8.32
N GLY A 60 15.81 -0.06 -7.48
CA GLY A 60 14.56 0.71 -7.46
C GLY A 60 13.38 0.00 -6.79
N ARG A 61 13.58 -1.19 -6.22
CA ARG A 61 12.56 -1.87 -5.42
C ARG A 61 12.50 -1.31 -4.00
N VAL A 62 11.34 -1.46 -3.37
CA VAL A 62 11.15 -1.06 -1.97
C VAL A 62 10.78 -2.29 -1.16
N GLY A 63 11.55 -2.54 -0.11
CA GLY A 63 11.23 -3.53 0.92
C GLY A 63 10.57 -2.85 2.11
N ILE A 64 9.54 -3.49 2.67
CA ILE A 64 8.91 -3.09 3.94
C ILE A 64 8.93 -4.29 4.88
N GLU A 65 9.37 -4.06 6.11
CA GLU A 65 9.38 -5.04 7.20
C GLU A 65 8.42 -4.58 8.29
N LEU A 66 7.44 -5.42 8.60
CA LEU A 66 6.40 -5.18 9.59
C LEU A 66 6.56 -6.21 10.72
N GLY A 67 7.33 -5.87 11.74
CA GLY A 67 7.63 -6.73 12.89
C GLY A 67 9.11 -7.12 12.97
N PRO A 68 9.49 -7.94 13.97
CA PRO A 68 10.83 -8.49 14.08
C PRO A 68 11.12 -9.52 12.98
N ARG A 69 12.38 -9.61 12.55
CA ARG A 69 12.82 -10.52 11.46
C ARG A 69 12.50 -11.99 11.72
N ASP A 70 12.63 -12.41 12.97
CA ASP A 70 12.49 -13.81 13.40
C ASP A 70 11.25 -14.03 14.29
N GLY A 71 10.24 -13.17 14.19
CA GLY A 71 9.00 -13.29 14.96
C GLY A 71 7.76 -12.96 14.13
N PRO A 72 6.59 -12.79 14.80
CA PRO A 72 5.35 -12.51 14.11
C PRO A 72 5.44 -11.20 13.32
N GLY A 73 5.19 -11.28 12.02
CA GLY A 73 5.42 -10.14 11.14
C GLY A 73 5.27 -10.46 9.66
N LEU A 74 5.41 -9.41 8.86
CA LEU A 74 5.24 -9.44 7.43
C LEU A 74 6.39 -8.69 6.73
N SER A 75 7.10 -9.41 5.87
CA SER A 75 8.11 -8.84 4.96
C SER A 75 7.50 -8.75 3.56
N ILE A 76 7.58 -7.60 2.90
CA ILE A 76 7.06 -7.40 1.54
C ILE A 76 8.06 -6.67 0.66
N GLU A 77 8.12 -7.06 -0.61
CA GLU A 77 8.74 -6.25 -1.65
C GLU A 77 7.67 -5.70 -2.59
N LEU A 78 7.91 -4.47 -3.03
CA LEU A 78 6.96 -3.66 -3.76
C LEU A 78 7.54 -3.24 -5.11
N THR A 79 6.65 -3.23 -6.10
CA THR A 79 6.92 -2.68 -7.43
C THR A 79 5.89 -1.62 -7.77
N SER A 80 6.34 -0.50 -8.33
CA SER A 80 5.46 0.57 -8.81
C SER A 80 4.53 0.04 -9.91
N THR A 81 3.25 0.41 -9.86
CA THR A 81 2.33 0.15 -10.99
C THR A 81 2.52 1.14 -12.14
N ASP A 82 3.14 2.29 -11.88
CA ASP A 82 3.43 3.31 -12.87
C ASP A 82 4.80 3.02 -13.53
N ARG A 83 4.77 2.60 -14.80
CA ARG A 83 5.95 2.30 -15.63
C ARG A 83 6.61 3.54 -16.22
N SER A 84 5.96 4.70 -16.15
CA SER A 84 6.51 5.98 -16.64
C SER A 84 7.41 6.66 -15.61
N ARG A 85 7.41 6.19 -14.36
CA ARG A 85 8.39 6.61 -13.37
C ARG A 85 9.73 5.99 -13.70
N ASP A 86 10.63 6.83 -14.21
CA ASP A 86 12.03 6.50 -14.42
C ASP A 86 12.63 5.92 -13.11
N PRO A 87 13.10 4.66 -13.11
CA PRO A 87 13.75 4.06 -11.94
C PRO A 87 15.15 4.64 -11.67
N SER A 88 15.72 5.40 -12.62
CA SER A 88 17.06 5.99 -12.54
C SER A 88 17.08 7.48 -12.18
N GLY A 89 15.94 8.16 -12.26
CA GLY A 89 15.77 9.51 -11.75
C GLY A 89 15.62 9.46 -10.23
N ILE A 90 16.70 9.75 -9.50
CA ILE A 90 16.77 9.73 -8.03
C ILE A 90 15.66 10.62 -7.43
N ARG A 91 14.49 10.03 -7.21
CA ARG A 91 13.47 10.56 -6.30
C ARG A 91 13.70 9.85 -4.98
N GLU A 92 14.19 10.60 -4.01
CA GLU A 92 14.30 10.10 -2.65
C GLU A 92 12.92 9.66 -2.14
N GLY A 93 12.79 8.37 -1.80
CA GLY A 93 11.59 7.84 -1.17
C GLY A 93 10.57 7.22 -2.12
N MET A 94 9.47 6.75 -1.50
CA MET A 94 8.41 5.99 -2.14
C MET A 94 7.19 6.90 -2.32
N PRO A 95 7.00 7.56 -3.47
CA PRO A 95 5.91 8.53 -3.64
C PRO A 95 4.51 7.91 -3.46
N PRO A 96 3.47 8.72 -3.17
CA PRO A 96 2.10 8.23 -3.11
C PRO A 96 1.68 7.52 -4.40
N GLY A 97 0.84 6.50 -4.24
CA GLY A 97 0.37 5.65 -5.33
C GLY A 97 0.18 4.20 -4.91
N ARG A 98 -0.21 3.39 -5.89
CA ARG A 98 -0.43 1.95 -5.71
C ARG A 98 0.82 1.17 -6.09
N TYR A 99 1.18 0.21 -5.25
CA TYR A 99 2.32 -0.66 -5.43
C TYR A 99 1.87 -2.11 -5.36
N ASN A 100 2.27 -2.91 -6.35
CA ASN A 100 1.99 -4.34 -6.31
C ASN A 100 2.94 -5.00 -5.31
N VAL A 101 2.37 -5.84 -4.44
CA VAL A 101 3.16 -6.79 -3.67
C VAL A 101 3.63 -7.86 -4.63
N VAL A 102 4.94 -8.05 -4.72
CA VAL A 102 5.52 -9.02 -5.63
C VAL A 102 5.18 -10.44 -5.14
N PRO A 103 4.45 -11.25 -5.92
CA PRO A 103 4.17 -12.63 -5.53
C PRO A 103 5.45 -13.45 -5.46
N ALA A 104 5.49 -14.38 -4.51
CA ALA A 104 6.60 -15.30 -4.33
C ALA A 104 6.86 -16.19 -5.55
N SER A 105 5.83 -16.48 -6.35
CA SER A 105 5.89 -17.35 -7.53
C SER A 105 6.61 -16.75 -8.74
N LEU A 106 6.97 -15.46 -8.70
CA LEU A 106 7.62 -14.75 -9.82
C LEU A 106 9.16 -14.68 -9.69
N LEU A 107 9.75 -15.60 -8.94
CA LEU A 107 11.20 -15.63 -8.70
C LEU A 107 11.93 -16.61 -9.61
N ASP A 108 12.77 -16.07 -10.49
CA ASP A 108 13.85 -16.80 -11.13
C ASP A 108 15.06 -16.83 -10.19
N ARG A 109 15.20 -17.92 -9.42
CA ARG A 109 16.33 -18.26 -8.53
C ARG A 109 16.48 -17.39 -7.27
N ALA A 110 16.30 -18.03 -6.11
CA ALA A 110 16.66 -17.51 -4.81
C ALA A 110 18.18 -17.21 -4.72
N ARG A 111 18.58 -16.01 -4.29
CA ARG A 111 19.95 -15.73 -3.85
C ARG A 111 20.07 -16.11 -2.37
N ALA A 112 21.16 -16.78 -2.01
CA ALA A 112 21.43 -17.29 -0.66
C ALA A 112 21.56 -16.17 0.40
N ASP A 113 21.91 -14.95 -0.02
CA ASP A 113 22.28 -13.86 0.91
C ASP A 113 21.21 -12.77 1.01
N SER A 114 20.08 -12.95 0.34
CA SER A 114 18.93 -12.08 0.49
C SER A 114 17.80 -12.88 1.09
N LEU A 115 16.89 -12.19 1.77
CA LEU A 115 15.55 -12.70 2.08
C LEU A 115 14.79 -13.16 0.79
N SER A 116 15.43 -13.06 -0.39
CA SER A 116 15.08 -13.60 -1.70
C SER A 116 14.91 -15.11 -1.70
N GLY A 117 13.66 -15.51 -1.52
CA GLY A 117 13.19 -16.80 -1.97
C GLY A 117 11.69 -16.84 -2.25
N LEU A 118 10.89 -15.98 -1.62
CA LEU A 118 9.42 -15.93 -1.77
C LEU A 118 8.94 -14.51 -1.37
N ILE A 119 8.81 -13.56 -2.30
CA ILE A 119 8.85 -12.10 -2.01
C ILE A 119 7.58 -11.44 -1.42
N ALA A 120 6.91 -12.15 -0.51
CA ALA A 120 6.18 -11.54 0.60
C ALA A 120 5.76 -12.65 1.58
N PHE A 121 6.18 -12.55 2.83
CA PHE A 121 6.12 -13.62 3.82
C PHE A 121 5.50 -13.16 5.13
N LEU A 122 4.51 -13.90 5.60
CA LEU A 122 3.89 -13.72 6.91
C LEU A 122 4.31 -14.87 7.82
N SER A 123 4.87 -14.53 8.97
CA SER A 123 5.02 -15.45 10.11
C SER A 123 4.03 -15.07 11.18
N VAL A 124 3.22 -16.02 11.64
CA VAL A 124 2.22 -15.80 12.70
C VAL A 124 1.81 -17.14 13.31
N ALA A 125 1.75 -17.23 14.64
CA ALA A 125 1.35 -18.44 15.37
C ALA A 125 2.05 -19.73 14.85
N ASP A 126 3.37 -19.66 14.64
CA ASP A 126 4.22 -20.73 14.09
C ASP A 126 3.87 -21.20 12.65
N ARG A 127 3.02 -20.43 11.96
CA ARG A 127 2.59 -20.69 10.59
C ARG A 127 3.20 -19.67 9.64
N HIS A 128 3.41 -20.15 8.42
CA HIS A 128 4.16 -19.43 7.41
C HIS A 128 3.36 -19.35 6.11
N PHE A 129 3.07 -18.12 5.69
CA PHE A 129 2.29 -17.85 4.49
C PHE A 129 3.10 -17.06 3.48
N THR A 130 2.81 -17.26 2.20
CA THR A 130 3.40 -16.52 1.09
C THR A 130 2.34 -15.79 0.30
N ALA A 131 2.66 -14.56 -0.13
CA ALA A 131 1.73 -13.79 -0.94
C ALA A 131 1.48 -14.44 -2.30
N THR A 132 0.21 -14.54 -2.65
CA THR A 132 -0.26 -14.93 -3.98
C THR A 132 -0.58 -13.71 -4.83
N ARG A 133 -1.11 -12.66 -4.20
CA ARG A 133 -1.38 -11.35 -4.80
C ARG A 133 -1.66 -10.31 -3.72
N GLY A 134 -1.41 -9.05 -4.02
CA GLY A 134 -1.74 -7.97 -3.12
C GLY A 134 -1.23 -6.64 -3.62
N HIS A 135 -1.51 -5.61 -2.83
CA HIS A 135 -0.98 -4.28 -3.06
C HIS A 135 -0.85 -3.51 -1.76
N LEU A 136 0.03 -2.52 -1.78
CA LEU A 136 0.09 -1.42 -0.83
C LEU A 136 -0.37 -0.15 -1.55
N SER A 137 -1.36 0.53 -0.99
CA SER A 137 -1.74 1.88 -1.39
C SER A 137 -1.03 2.87 -0.47
N VAL A 138 -0.01 3.53 -0.98
CA VAL A 138 0.69 4.62 -0.28
C VAL A 138 -0.12 5.89 -0.43
N THR A 139 -0.58 6.43 0.69
CA THR A 139 -1.38 7.66 0.74
C THR A 139 -0.52 8.88 1.05
N HIS A 140 0.56 8.71 1.81
CA HIS A 140 1.49 9.78 2.15
C HIS A 140 2.92 9.27 2.11
N ALA A 141 3.83 10.11 1.62
CA ALA A 141 5.26 9.87 1.69
C ALA A 141 6.01 11.20 1.80
N GLY A 142 6.87 11.30 2.80
CA GLY A 142 7.61 12.51 3.11
C GLY A 142 8.37 12.35 4.43
N ASN A 143 9.42 13.15 4.62
CA ASN A 143 10.20 13.19 5.87
C ASN A 143 10.70 11.80 6.34
N GLY A 144 11.10 10.95 5.41
CA GLY A 144 11.56 9.59 5.73
C GLY A 144 10.47 8.64 6.23
N THR A 145 9.18 8.97 6.01
CA THR A 145 8.02 8.17 6.39
C THR A 145 7.15 7.85 5.19
N VAL A 146 6.56 6.64 5.18
CA VAL A 146 5.60 6.15 4.19
C VAL A 146 4.37 5.62 4.91
N SER A 147 3.22 6.21 4.62
CA SER A 147 1.92 5.83 5.19
C SER A 147 1.06 5.15 4.14
N GLY A 148 0.39 4.06 4.50
CA GLY A 148 -0.46 3.36 3.53
C GLY A 148 -1.35 2.27 4.09
N ARG A 149 -2.16 1.71 3.18
CA ARG A 149 -3.10 0.61 3.41
C ARG A 149 -2.66 -0.63 2.66
N LEU A 150 -2.52 -1.73 3.39
CA LEU A 150 -2.10 -3.02 2.85
C LEU A 150 -3.31 -3.92 2.61
N ALA A 151 -3.33 -4.63 1.48
CA ALA A 151 -4.25 -5.72 1.22
C ALA A 151 -3.58 -6.84 0.43
N VAL A 152 -3.40 -8.00 1.06
CA VAL A 152 -2.68 -9.15 0.49
C VAL A 152 -3.47 -10.43 0.74
N LYS A 153 -3.49 -11.33 -0.25
CA LYS A 153 -3.93 -12.71 -0.10
C LYS A 153 -2.70 -13.61 -0.04
N MET A 154 -2.69 -14.52 0.93
CA MET A 154 -1.55 -15.39 1.18
C MET A 154 -2.01 -16.84 1.31
N ALA A 155 -1.17 -17.77 0.86
CA ALA A 155 -1.37 -19.20 1.00
C ALA A 155 -0.35 -19.77 1.96
N GLU A 156 -0.75 -20.77 2.76
CA GLU A 156 0.19 -21.43 3.66
C GLU A 156 1.20 -22.27 2.87
N ARG A 157 2.48 -22.20 3.26
CA ARG A 157 3.57 -22.88 2.53
C ARG A 157 3.45 -24.40 2.51
N THR A 158 2.81 -24.99 3.52
CA THR A 158 2.65 -26.44 3.69
C THR A 158 1.38 -26.99 3.04
N GLY A 159 0.67 -26.19 2.22
CA GLY A 159 -0.54 -26.63 1.52
C GLY A 159 -1.83 -26.53 2.33
N GLY A 160 -1.84 -25.69 3.37
CA GLY A 160 -3.02 -25.43 4.20
C GLY A 160 -3.87 -24.24 3.75
N PRO A 161 -4.81 -23.78 4.60
CA PRO A 161 -5.79 -22.77 4.21
C PRO A 161 -5.15 -21.41 3.94
N SER A 162 -5.76 -20.66 3.03
CA SER A 162 -5.34 -19.30 2.71
C SER A 162 -5.80 -18.30 3.77
N VAL A 163 -5.06 -17.19 3.87
CA VAL A 163 -5.42 -16.04 4.68
C VAL A 163 -5.47 -14.77 3.85
N ARG A 164 -6.24 -13.81 4.33
CA ARG A 164 -6.22 -12.43 3.87
C ARG A 164 -5.58 -11.58 4.95
N VAL A 165 -4.62 -10.76 4.56
CA VAL A 165 -3.98 -9.77 5.42
C VAL A 165 -4.41 -8.40 4.94
N THR A 166 -5.02 -7.63 5.82
CA THR A 166 -5.34 -6.22 5.57
C THR A 166 -4.78 -5.36 6.69
N GLY A 167 -4.63 -4.06 6.47
CA GLY A 167 -4.29 -3.17 7.56
C GLY A 167 -3.65 -1.88 7.12
N VAL A 168 -3.01 -1.24 8.08
CA VAL A 168 -2.44 0.09 7.97
C VAL A 168 -1.01 0.09 8.49
N LEU A 169 -0.16 0.91 7.88
CA LEU A 169 1.20 1.14 8.33
C LEU A 169 1.61 2.61 8.14
N ARG A 170 2.54 3.04 9.00
CA ARG A 170 3.36 4.23 8.83
C ARG A 170 4.81 3.79 9.03
N ALA A 171 5.47 3.38 7.96
CA ALA A 171 6.83 2.87 8.00
C ALA A 171 7.84 4.02 7.95
N THR A 172 8.90 3.94 8.75
CA THR A 172 10.00 4.90 8.73
C THR A 172 11.24 4.29 8.08
N ARG A 173 12.10 5.16 7.55
CA ARG A 173 13.45 4.77 7.16
C ARG A 173 14.30 4.58 8.44
N PRO A 174 15.07 3.49 8.57
CA PRO A 174 15.98 3.30 9.71
C PRO A 174 17.12 4.30 9.73
#